data_AF-A0A9P9HLL7-F1
#
_entry.id   AF-A0A9P9HLL7-F1
#
_cell.length_a   1.000
_cell.length_b   1.000
_cell.length_c   1.000
_cell.angle_alpha   90.00
_cell.angle_beta   90.00
_cell.angle_gamma   90.00
#
_symmetry.space_group_name_H-M   'P 1'
#
loop_
_entity.id
_entity.type
_entity.pdbx_description
1 polymer ?
#
loop_
_entity_poly.entity_id
_entity_poly.type
_entity_poly.pdbx_seq_one_letter_code
_entity_poly.pdbx_strand_id
1 'polypeptide(L)'
;MRVSLPVDPKHKTAGEVATLKWLSQHSTMPVPRVIAFDDTRDNQIGFEWILMEYEQWQLRKVYSETISQQYPQWDKLVAKNTLKVDFLGAVARCADGILLKGVEKWVDAVWEGERPRLGEILQS
;
A
#
# COMPACT_ATOMS: atom_id res chain seq x y z
N MET A 1 5.89 -9.55 10.12
CA MET A 1 7.06 -8.76 10.54
C MET A 1 7.47 -7.86 9.39
N ARG A 2 7.75 -6.58 9.66
CA ARG A 2 8.19 -5.60 8.65
C ARG A 2 9.59 -5.11 9.02
N VAL A 3 10.48 -5.06 8.02
CA VAL A 3 11.87 -4.58 8.15
C VAL A 3 12.03 -3.34 7.28
N SER A 4 12.68 -2.30 7.80
CA SER A 4 12.89 -1.04 7.07
C SER A 4 14.33 -0.87 6.63
N LEU A 5 14.52 -0.40 5.39
CA LEU A 5 15.83 0.11 4.96
C LEU A 5 16.19 1.38 5.74
N PRO A 6 17.49 1.61 6.04
CA PRO A 6 17.96 2.71 6.87
C PRO A 6 17.99 4.04 6.09
N VAL A 7 16.83 4.48 5.61
CA VAL A 7 16.67 5.75 4.87
C VAL A 7 16.65 6.94 5.84
N ASP A 8 15.92 6.81 6.95
CA ASP A 8 15.93 7.74 8.08
C ASP A 8 15.89 6.92 9.38
N PRO A 9 17.06 6.50 9.87
CA PRO A 9 17.15 5.57 10.99
C PRO A 9 16.53 6.13 12.27
N LYS A 10 15.94 5.25 13.08
CA LYS A 10 15.20 5.51 14.33
C LYS A 10 13.90 6.27 14.14
N HIS A 11 13.95 7.47 13.56
CA HIS A 11 12.79 8.37 13.51
C HIS A 11 11.64 7.80 12.67
N LYS A 12 11.96 7.11 11.58
CA LYS A 12 10.94 6.47 10.74
C LYS A 12 10.19 5.38 11.49
N THR A 13 10.91 4.43 12.08
CA THR A 13 10.31 3.28 12.78
C THR A 13 9.59 3.73 14.05
N ALA A 14 10.20 4.61 14.84
CA ALA A 14 9.57 5.18 16.03
C ALA A 14 8.31 5.98 15.69
N GLY A 15 8.33 6.78 14.61
CA GLY A 15 7.18 7.55 14.14
C GLY A 15 6.03 6.66 13.68
N GLU A 16 6.31 5.58 12.95
CA GLU A 16 5.31 4.59 12.54
C GLU A 16 4.65 3.91 13.75
N VAL A 17 5.45 3.48 14.73
CA VAL A 17 4.95 2.85 15.96
C VAL A 17 4.13 3.83 16.81
N ALA A 18 4.60 5.06 16.99
CA ALA A 18 3.89 6.09 17.74
C ALA A 18 2.52 6.38 17.11
N THR A 19 2.48 6.51 15.78
CA THR A 19 1.24 6.76 15.03
C THR A 19 0.26 5.59 15.17
N LEU A 20 0.71 4.35 15.02
CA LEU A 20 -0.14 3.17 15.18
C LEU A 20 -0.71 3.03 16.60
N LYS A 21 0.11 3.27 17.63
CA LYS A 21 -0.33 3.28 19.03
C LYS A 21 -1.31 4.41 19.33
N TRP A 22 -1.09 5.59 18.76
CA TRP A 22 -2.00 6.72 18.94
C TRP A 22 -3.35 6.43 18.28
N LEU A 23 -3.36 5.94 17.03
CA LEU A 23 -4.57 5.59 16.30
C LEU A 23 -5.38 4.49 17.01
N SER A 24 -4.73 3.47 17.56
CA SER A 24 -5.44 2.40 18.27
C SER A 24 -6.15 2.88 19.54
N GLN A 25 -5.70 3.99 20.12
CA GLN A 25 -6.28 4.58 21.34
C GLN A 25 -7.31 5.67 21.06
N HIS A 26 -7.17 6.38 19.92
CA HIS A 26 -7.94 7.61 19.65
C HIS A 26 -8.86 7.50 18.43
N SER A 27 -8.87 6.36 17.73
CA SER A 27 -9.72 6.13 16.56
C SER A 27 -10.49 4.80 16.69
N THR A 28 -11.64 4.74 16.03
CA THR A 28 -12.43 3.51 15.86
C THR A 28 -11.96 2.67 14.66
N MET A 29 -11.00 3.18 13.88
CA MET A 29 -10.48 2.48 12.71
C MET A 29 -9.69 1.24 13.14
N PRO A 30 -9.93 0.06 12.53
CA PRO A 30 -9.11 -1.11 12.78
C PRO A 30 -7.69 -0.86 12.28
N VAL A 31 -6.72 -0.87 13.19
CA VAL A 31 -5.30 -0.74 12.89
C VAL A 31 -4.53 -1.94 13.47
N PRO A 32 -3.46 -2.40 12.81
CA PRO A 32 -2.66 -3.51 13.32
C PRO A 32 -2.06 -3.17 14.68
N ARG A 33 -2.26 -4.04 15.68
CA ARG A 33 -1.63 -3.83 16.98
C ARG A 33 -0.14 -4.14 16.89
N VAL A 34 0.69 -3.18 17.34
CA VAL A 34 2.13 -3.39 17.49
C VAL A 34 2.37 -4.35 18.66
N ILE A 35 3.04 -5.47 18.38
CA ILE A 35 3.42 -6.51 19.35
C ILE A 35 4.79 -6.19 19.95
N ALA A 36 5.77 -5.90 19.09
CA ALA A 36 7.12 -5.52 19.47
C ALA A 36 7.76 -4.69 18.36
N PHE A 37 8.79 -3.92 18.65
CA PHE A 37 9.58 -3.22 17.65
C PHE A 37 10.98 -2.97 18.18
N ASP A 38 11.92 -2.75 17.26
CA ASP A 38 13.25 -2.25 17.56
C ASP A 38 13.60 -1.22 16.49
N ASP A 39 13.76 0.02 16.92
CA ASP A 39 14.13 1.15 16.09
C ASP A 39 15.65 1.36 16.04
N THR A 40 16.42 0.46 16.66
CA THR A 40 17.87 0.44 16.58
C THR A 40 18.35 -0.56 15.52
N ARG A 41 19.62 -0.43 15.14
CA ARG A 41 20.33 -1.42 14.31
C ARG A 41 21.19 -2.37 15.15
N ASP A 42 21.21 -2.17 16.47
CA ASP A 42 22.00 -2.96 17.42
C ASP A 42 21.19 -4.17 17.89
N ASN A 43 20.81 -4.99 16.92
CA ASN A 43 20.05 -6.22 17.15
C ASN A 43 20.52 -7.31 16.19
N GLN A 44 20.06 -8.54 16.43
CA GLN A 44 20.49 -9.71 15.65
C GLN A 44 20.16 -9.63 14.16
N ILE A 45 19.22 -8.76 13.77
CA ILE A 45 18.78 -8.58 12.38
C ILE A 45 19.63 -7.50 11.69
N GLY A 46 20.24 -6.58 12.44
CA GLY A 46 21.06 -5.48 11.90
C GLY A 46 20.26 -4.36 11.24
N PHE A 47 18.92 -4.43 11.34
CA PHE A 47 17.95 -3.50 10.77
C PHE A 47 16.87 -3.18 11.79
N GLU A 48 16.18 -2.08 11.54
CA GLU A 48 14.98 -1.71 12.29
C GLU A 48 13.80 -2.57 11.85
N TRP A 49 12.97 -2.97 12.81
CA TRP A 49 11.84 -3.84 12.54
C TRP A 49 10.65 -3.55 13.44
N ILE A 50 9.46 -3.88 12.92
CA ILE A 50 8.21 -3.85 13.67
C ILE A 50 7.54 -5.22 13.53
N LEU A 51 7.21 -5.81 14.67
CA LEU A 51 6.33 -6.96 14.79
C LEU A 51 4.94 -6.46 15.18
N MET A 52 3.96 -6.74 14.34
CA MET A 52 2.57 -6.32 14.51
C MET A 52 1.65 -7.47 14.09
N GLU A 53 0.39 -7.38 14.49
CA GLU A 53 -0.65 -8.32 14.06
C GLU A 53 -0.74 -8.39 12.53
N TYR A 54 -1.04 -9.58 12.02
CA TYR A 54 -1.19 -9.80 10.60
C TYR A 54 -2.52 -9.23 10.13
N GLU A 55 -2.44 -8.13 9.39
CA GLU A 55 -3.61 -7.41 8.87
C GLU A 55 -3.59 -7.54 7.36
N GLN A 56 -4.33 -8.53 6.86
CA GLN A 56 -4.20 -8.85 5.46
C GLN A 56 -4.98 -7.87 4.57
N TRP A 57 -6.19 -7.40 4.94
CA TRP A 57 -7.04 -6.65 3.98
C TRP A 57 -8.13 -5.72 4.56
N GLN A 58 -8.08 -5.24 5.81
CA GLN A 58 -9.17 -4.39 6.32
C GLN A 58 -9.13 -2.96 5.77
N LEU A 59 -7.94 -2.37 5.61
CA LEU A 59 -7.83 -0.94 5.29
C LEU A 59 -8.43 -0.59 3.92
N ARG A 60 -8.22 -1.43 2.90
CA ARG A 60 -8.80 -1.22 1.57
C ARG A 60 -10.33 -1.32 1.61
N LYS A 61 -10.86 -2.27 2.37
CA LYS A 61 -12.30 -2.44 2.55
C LYS A 61 -12.91 -1.24 3.27
N VAL A 62 -12.35 -0.87 4.43
CA VAL A 62 -12.79 0.29 5.22
C VAL A 62 -12.71 1.57 4.40
N TYR A 63 -11.61 1.78 3.66
CA TYR A 63 -11.46 2.93 2.77
C TYR A 63 -12.57 2.96 1.71
N SER A 64 -12.77 1.86 0.97
CA SER A 64 -13.80 1.76 -0.07
C SER A 64 -15.21 1.99 0.48
N GLU A 65 -15.53 1.41 1.64
CA GLU A 65 -16.82 1.61 2.29
C GLU A 65 -17.01 3.06 2.75
N THR A 66 -16.00 3.64 3.39
CA THR A 66 -16.05 5.01 3.91
C THR A 66 -16.18 6.03 2.78
N ILE A 67 -15.41 5.88 1.70
CA ILE A 67 -15.44 6.81 0.57
C ILE A 67 -16.77 6.74 -0.19
N SER A 68 -17.35 5.55 -0.35
CA SER A 68 -18.68 5.39 -0.98
C SER A 68 -19.80 5.97 -0.10
N GLN A 69 -19.69 5.86 1.23
CA GLN A 69 -20.64 6.48 2.15
C GLN A 69 -20.57 8.01 2.12
N GLN A 70 -19.35 8.57 2.17
CA GLN A 70 -19.15 10.03 2.23
C GLN A 70 -19.33 10.70 0.87
N TYR A 71 -19.03 10.00 -0.23
CA TYR A 71 -19.12 10.54 -1.58
C TYR A 71 -19.77 9.52 -2.53
N PRO A 72 -21.11 9.48 -2.62
CA PRO A 72 -21.85 8.48 -3.40
C PRO A 72 -21.55 8.48 -4.91
N GLN A 73 -20.93 9.54 -5.43
CA GLN A 73 -20.48 9.62 -6.83
C GLN A 73 -19.08 9.07 -7.05
N TRP A 74 -18.40 8.62 -6.00
CA TRP A 74 -17.03 8.12 -6.05
C TRP A 74 -16.87 6.99 -7.08
N ASP A 75 -17.79 6.03 -7.09
CA ASP A 75 -17.71 4.89 -8.01
C ASP A 75 -17.78 5.33 -9.48
N LYS A 76 -18.60 6.35 -9.79
CA LYS A 76 -18.69 6.93 -11.13
C LYS A 76 -17.40 7.67 -11.51
N LEU A 77 -16.81 8.39 -10.55
CA LEU A 77 -15.55 9.10 -10.75
C LEU A 77 -14.37 8.13 -10.95
N VAL A 78 -14.31 7.05 -10.19
CA VAL A 78 -13.32 5.99 -10.32
C VAL A 78 -13.48 5.28 -11.66
N ALA A 79 -14.70 4.90 -12.03
CA ALA A 79 -14.98 4.27 -13.33
C ALA A 79 -14.54 5.16 -14.50
N LYS A 80 -14.87 6.47 -14.46
CA LYS A 80 -14.44 7.45 -15.46
C LYS A 80 -12.91 7.60 -15.53
N ASN A 81 -12.22 7.48 -14.40
CA ASN A 81 -10.77 7.64 -14.29
C ASN A 81 -10.02 6.30 -14.24
N THR A 82 -10.63 5.20 -14.67
CA THR A 82 -10.03 3.85 -14.60
C THR A 82 -8.62 3.79 -15.18
N LEU A 83 -8.40 4.39 -16.35
CA LEU A 83 -7.08 4.43 -16.99
C LEU A 83 -6.03 5.17 -16.14
N LYS A 84 -6.44 6.25 -15.45
CA LYS A 84 -5.53 6.99 -14.54
C LYS A 84 -5.19 6.16 -13.31
N VAL A 85 -6.15 5.42 -12.78
CA VAL A 85 -5.94 4.51 -11.64
C VAL A 85 -4.96 3.40 -12.03
N ASP A 86 -5.17 2.79 -13.19
CA ASP A 86 -4.29 1.73 -13.70
C ASP A 86 -2.89 2.28 -14.02
N PHE A 87 -2.78 3.48 -14.62
CA PHE A 87 -1.50 4.16 -14.83
C PHE A 87 -0.73 4.38 -13.52
N LEU A 88 -1.37 4.92 -12.48
CA LEU A 88 -0.72 5.10 -11.17
C LEU A 88 -0.30 3.76 -10.56
N GLY A 89 -1.11 2.72 -10.75
CA GLY A 89 -0.80 1.36 -10.33
C GLY A 89 0.40 0.75 -11.08
N ALA A 90 0.61 1.13 -12.34
CA ALA A 90 1.76 0.72 -13.14
C ALA A 90 3.03 1.43 -12.67
N VAL A 91 2.97 2.75 -12.48
CA VAL A 91 4.10 3.56 -11.97
C VAL A 91 4.60 3.03 -10.62
N ALA A 92 3.70 2.73 -9.69
CA ALA A 92 4.06 2.19 -8.38
C ALA A 92 4.84 0.87 -8.49
N ARG A 93 4.54 0.05 -9.52
CA ARG A 93 5.16 -1.26 -9.75
C ARG A 93 6.44 -1.19 -10.56
N CYS A 94 6.74 -0.07 -11.21
CA CYS A 94 8.05 0.12 -11.83
C CYS A 94 9.19 0.10 -10.79
N ALA A 95 8.90 0.44 -9.53
CA ALA A 95 9.84 0.30 -8.42
C ALA A 95 10.03 -1.16 -7.97
N ASP A 96 9.02 -2.02 -8.18
CA ASP A 96 9.02 -3.44 -7.84
C ASP A 96 9.44 -4.25 -9.08
N GLY A 97 10.74 -4.31 -9.38
CA GLY A 97 11.30 -4.79 -10.66
C GLY A 97 10.85 -6.17 -11.19
N ILE A 98 10.13 -6.97 -10.40
CA ILE A 98 9.53 -8.26 -10.79
C ILE A 98 8.32 -8.08 -11.71
N LEU A 99 7.55 -7.00 -11.54
CA LEU A 99 6.28 -6.77 -12.26
C LEU A 99 6.45 -5.96 -13.55
N LEU A 100 7.69 -5.57 -13.90
CA LEU A 100 7.99 -4.73 -15.05
C LEU A 100 7.49 -5.31 -16.38
N LYS A 101 7.65 -6.62 -16.60
CA LYS A 101 7.16 -7.27 -17.84
C LYS A 101 5.65 -7.18 -18.03
N GLY A 102 4.89 -7.24 -16.93
CA GLY A 102 3.44 -7.08 -16.97
C GLY A 102 3.03 -5.64 -17.20
N VAL A 103 3.78 -4.69 -16.64
CA VAL A 103 3.61 -3.26 -16.89
C VAL A 103 3.91 -2.90 -18.35
N GLU A 104 5.00 -3.42 -18.93
CA GLU A 104 5.36 -3.22 -20.35
C GLU A 104 4.23 -3.69 -21.28
N LYS A 105 3.75 -4.93 -21.10
CA LYS A 105 2.61 -5.46 -21.86
C LYS A 105 1.36 -4.59 -21.76
N TRP A 106 1.09 -4.06 -20.57
CA TRP A 106 -0.05 -3.16 -20.35
C TRP A 106 0.16 -1.81 -21.08
N VAL A 107 1.37 -1.26 -21.05
CA VAL A 107 1.71 -0.02 -21.78
C VAL A 107 1.56 -0.20 -23.28
N ASP A 108 2.05 -1.30 -23.84
CA ASP A 108 1.95 -1.60 -25.27
C ASP A 108 0.49 -1.70 -25.71
N ALA A 109 -0.35 -2.44 -24.96
CA ALA A 109 -1.78 -2.55 -25.25
C ALA A 109 -2.51 -1.19 -25.18
N VAL A 110 -2.17 -0.35 -24.19
CA VAL A 110 -2.72 1.01 -24.08
C VAL A 110 -2.28 1.88 -25.25
N TRP A 111 -1.04 1.73 -25.72
CA TRP A 111 -0.52 2.45 -26.88
C TRP A 111 -1.20 2.05 -28.19
N GLU A 112 -1.57 0.78 -28.33
CA GLU A 112 -2.34 0.24 -29.45
C GLU A 112 -3.83 0.64 -29.43
N GLY A 113 -4.27 1.33 -28.36
CA GLY A 113 -5.62 1.86 -28.21
C GLY A 113 -6.54 0.95 -27.40
N GLU A 114 -6.05 -0.20 -26.95
CA GLU A 114 -6.78 -1.06 -26.02
C GLU A 114 -6.82 -0.43 -24.62
N ARG A 115 -7.74 -0.90 -23.77
CA ARG A 115 -7.87 -0.42 -22.37
C ARG A 115 -7.99 -1.58 -21.40
N PRO A 116 -7.02 -2.52 -21.38
CA PRO A 116 -7.06 -3.64 -20.47
C PRO A 116 -6.87 -3.17 -19.02
N ARG A 117 -7.48 -3.87 -18.06
CA ARG A 117 -7.24 -3.60 -16.64
C ARG A 117 -5.84 -4.07 -16.28
N LEU A 118 -5.06 -3.18 -15.67
CA LEU A 118 -3.70 -3.55 -15.22
C LEU A 118 -3.72 -4.76 -14.28
N GLY A 119 -4.72 -4.85 -13.39
CA GLY A 119 -4.84 -5.95 -12.44
C GLY A 119 -5.01 -7.33 -13.08
N GLU A 120 -5.60 -7.42 -14.27
CA GLU A 120 -5.81 -8.68 -14.99
C GLU A 120 -4.51 -9.15 -15.64
N ILE A 121 -3.71 -8.23 -16.20
CA ILE A 121 -2.42 -8.52 -16.84
C ILE A 121 -1.35 -8.92 -15.82
N LEU A 122 -1.42 -8.39 -14.60
CA LEU A 122 -0.44 -8.71 -13.55
C LEU A 122 -0.71 -10.04 -12.85
N GLN A 123 -1.85 -10.69 -13.12
CA GLN A 123 -2.21 -12.00 -12.58
C GLN A 123 -1.91 -13.17 -13.55
N SER A 124 -1.49 -12.87 -14.79
CA SER A 124 -1.09 -13.84 -15.82
C SER A 124 0.41 -14.10 -15.83
#